data_AF-A0A392UAD8-F1
#
_entry.id   AF-A0A392UAD8-F1
#
_cell.length_a   1.000
_cell.length_b   1.000
_cell.length_c   1.000
_cell.angle_alpha   90.00
_cell.angle_beta   90.00
_cell.angle_gamma   90.00
#
_symmetry.space_group_name_H-M   'P 1'
#
loop_
_entity.id
_entity.type
_entity.pdbx_description
1 polymer ?
#
loop_
_entity_poly.entity_id
_entity_poly.type
_entity_poly.pdbx_seq_one_letter_code
_entity_poly.pdbx_strand_id
1 'polypeptide(L)' 'PGARWKLVFDGASNALGHGIGAVLISPRDTYTPLTTRVLFDCTNNIAEYEACIMGLQAAIELRIKILEVYGDSALVIYQ' A
#
# COMPACT_ATOMS: atom_id res chain seq x y z
N PRO A 1 19.67 -6.88 14.28
CA PRO A 1 19.04 -6.90 12.93
C PRO A 1 17.52 -7.01 13.07
N GLY A 2 16.78 -5.97 12.65
CA GLY A 2 15.31 -5.94 12.77
C GLY A 2 14.65 -7.02 11.92
N ALA A 3 13.49 -7.50 12.35
CA ALA A 3 12.71 -8.43 11.55
C ALA A 3 12.10 -7.69 10.34
N ARG A 4 12.30 -8.23 9.14
CA ARG A 4 11.92 -7.60 7.87
C ARG A 4 10.45 -7.86 7.56
N TRP A 5 9.71 -6.78 7.34
CA TRP A 5 8.31 -6.82 6.89
C TRP A 5 8.23 -6.55 5.39
N LYS A 6 7.14 -6.97 4.76
CA LYS A 6 6.82 -6.60 3.38
C LYS A 6 5.53 -5.80 3.35
N LEU A 7 5.46 -4.80 2.49
CA LEU A 7 4.25 -4.08 2.11
C LEU A 7 3.99 -4.37 0.63
N VAL A 8 2.81 -4.89 0.32
CA VAL A 8 2.31 -5.00 -1.06
C VAL A 8 1.12 -4.06 -1.19
N PHE A 9 1.08 -3.21 -2.21
CA PHE A 9 -0.04 -2.29 -2.43
C PHE A 9 -0.52 -2.33 -3.88
N ASP A 10 -1.77 -1.92 -4.08
CA ASP A 10 -2.43 -1.79 -5.38
C ASP A 10 -3.58 -0.75 -5.25
N GLY A 11 -3.80 0.03 -6.30
CA GLY A 11 -4.85 1.03 -6.37
C GLY A 11 -5.57 1.01 -7.72
N ALA A 12 -6.90 0.99 -7.69
CA ALA A 12 -7.73 0.95 -8.89
C ALA A 12 -8.72 2.12 -8.93
N SER A 13 -8.85 2.72 -10.11
CA SER A 13 -9.81 3.77 -10.40
C SER A 13 -10.58 3.47 -11.70
N ASN A 14 -11.91 3.58 -11.63
CA ASN A 14 -12.77 3.44 -12.80
C ASN A 14 -14.01 4.34 -12.68
N ALA A 15 -14.90 4.29 -13.68
CA ALA A 15 -16.11 5.11 -13.73
C ALA A 15 -17.10 4.86 -12.57
N LEU A 16 -17.00 3.73 -11.87
CA LEU A 16 -17.84 3.39 -10.71
C LEU A 16 -17.20 3.78 -9.37
N GLY A 17 -15.94 4.23 -9.40
CA GLY A 17 -15.22 4.79 -8.27
C GLY A 17 -13.82 4.24 -8.11
N HIS A 18 -13.29 4.43 -6.91
CA HIS A 18 -11.86 4.32 -6.63
C HIS A 18 -11.64 3.48 -5.38
N GLY A 19 -10.76 2.49 -5.47
CA GLY A 19 -10.40 1.61 -4.37
C GLY A 19 -8.89 1.54 -4.24
N ILE A 20 -8.43 1.42 -3.00
CA ILE A 20 -7.02 1.24 -2.70
C ILE A 20 -6.84 0.12 -1.68
N GLY A 21 -5.75 -0.61 -1.83
CA GLY A 21 -5.44 -1.80 -1.04
C GLY A 21 -3.96 -1.89 -0.70
N ALA A 22 -3.67 -2.33 0.51
CA ALA A 22 -2.33 -2.63 0.98
C ALA A 22 -2.34 -3.86 1.87
N VAL A 23 -1.24 -4.60 1.92
CA VAL A 23 -1.06 -5.77 2.78
C VAL A 23 0.30 -5.69 3.44
N LEU A 24 0.31 -5.64 4.76
CA LEU A 24 1.53 -5.80 5.55
C LEU A 24 1.73 -7.28 5.88
N ILE A 25 2.89 -7.81 5.50
CA ILE A 25 3.27 -9.19 5.73
C ILE A 25 4.37 -9.20 6.80
N SER A 26 4.05 -9.84 7.92
CA SER A 26 5.00 -9.99 9.02
C SER A 26 6.13 -10.94 8.65
N PRO A 27 7.27 -10.88 9.36
CA PRO A 27 8.35 -11.86 9.23
C PRO A 27 7.94 -13.32 9.54
N ARG A 28 6.73 -13.52 10.09
CA ARG A 28 6.14 -14.84 10.38
C ARG A 28 5.00 -15.17 9.41
N ASP A 29 4.97 -14.52 8.25
CA ASP A 29 3.97 -14.68 7.20
C ASP A 29 2.53 -14.45 7.71
N THR A 30 2.37 -13.50 8.64
CA THR A 30 1.04 -12.99 9.03
C THR A 30 0.65 -11.85 8.12
N TYR A 31 -0.55 -11.91 7.54
CA TYR A 31 -1.05 -10.93 6.59
C TYR A 31 -2.04 -9.98 7.28
N THR A 32 -1.77 -8.68 7.20
CA THR A 32 -2.65 -7.62 7.69
C THR A 32 -3.13 -6.80 6.49
N PRO A 33 -4.34 -7.09 5.95
CA PRO A 33 -4.89 -6.33 4.83
C PRO A 33 -5.45 -4.98 5.30
N LEU A 34 -5.28 -3.98 4.44
CA LEU A 34 -5.74 -2.60 4.58
C LEU A 34 -6.45 -2.24 3.29
N THR A 35 -7.69 -1.78 3.36
CA THR A 35 -8.47 -1.40 2.17
C THR A 35 -9.33 -0.19 2.49
N THR A 36 -9.44 0.75 1.56
CA THR A 36 -10.45 1.80 1.66
C THR A 36 -11.00 2.17 0.28
N ARG A 37 -12.19 2.77 0.29
CA ARG A 37 -12.74 3.44 -0.88
C ARG A 37 -12.33 4.90 -0.83
N VAL A 38 -11.75 5.39 -1.93
CA VAL A 38 -11.40 6.79 -2.06
C VAL A 38 -12.64 7.56 -2.51
N LEU A 39 -12.97 8.66 -1.80
CA LEU A 39 -14.20 9.44 -2.00
C LEU A 39 -13.99 10.69 -2.84
N PHE A 40 -12.77 10.93 -3.32
CA PHE A 40 -12.45 11.99 -4.27
C PHE A 40 -12.11 11.39 -5.63
N ASP A 41 -12.32 12.17 -6.69
CA ASP A 41 -11.98 11.74 -8.05
C ASP A 41 -10.47 11.56 -8.18
N CYS A 42 -10.05 10.35 -8.56
CA CYS A 42 -8.64 10.03 -8.72
C CYS A 42 -8.39 9.23 -10.00
N THR A 43 -7.18 9.35 -10.57
CA THR A 43 -6.73 8.46 -11.65
C THR A 43 -6.17 7.16 -11.07
N ASN A 44 -5.94 6.13 -11.90
CA ASN A 44 -5.29 4.89 -11.45
C ASN A 44 -3.97 5.18 -10.73
N ASN A 45 -3.12 6.04 -11.31
CA ASN A 45 -1.84 6.41 -10.69
C ASN A 45 -2.03 7.04 -9.31
N ILE A 46 -3.04 7.91 -9.14
CA ILE A 46 -3.32 8.51 -7.83
C ILE A 46 -3.81 7.43 -6.84
N ALA A 47 -4.67 6.51 -7.28
CA ALA A 47 -5.09 5.38 -6.43
C ALA A 47 -3.89 4.54 -5.97
N GLU A 48 -2.94 4.23 -6.87
CA GLU A 48 -1.70 3.51 -6.53
C GLU A 48 -0.85 4.25 -5.49
N TYR A 49 -0.68 5.57 -5.66
CA TYR A 49 0.03 6.39 -4.68
C TYR A 49 -0.65 6.38 -3.31
N GLU A 50 -1.97 6.55 -3.28
CA GLU A 50 -2.75 6.55 -2.04
C GLU A 50 -2.71 5.18 -1.34
N ALA A 51 -2.71 4.09 -2.10
CA ALA A 51 -2.53 2.73 -1.59
C ALA A 51 -1.17 2.56 -0.89
N CYS A 52 -0.10 3.03 -1.53
CA CYS A 52 1.24 3.03 -0.96
C CYS A 52 1.32 3.87 0.32
N ILE A 53 0.78 5.09 0.30
CA ILE A 53 0.76 6.00 1.46
C ILE A 53 0.03 5.36 2.65
N MET A 54 -1.14 4.76 2.41
CA MET A 54 -1.88 4.05 3.46
C MET A 54 -1.05 2.92 4.08
N GLY A 55 -0.41 2.09 3.25
CA GLY A 55 0.44 1.01 3.72
C GLY A 55 1.63 1.51 4.55
N LEU A 56 2.25 2.61 4.13
CA LEU A 56 3.36 3.25 4.85
C LEU A 56 2.91 3.84 6.19
N GLN A 57 1.75 4.51 6.23
CA GLN A 57 1.17 5.03 7.47
C GLN A 57 0.95 3.91 8.50
N ALA A 58 0.34 2.80 8.08
CA ALA A 58 0.15 1.64 8.94
C ALA A 58 1.50 1.04 9.42
N ALA A 59 2.51 1.00 8.56
CA ALA A 59 3.84 0.52 8.95
C ALA A 59 4.51 1.42 10.02
N ILE A 60 4.32 2.74 9.91
CA ILE A 60 4.80 3.72 10.89
C ILE A 60 4.07 3.54 12.23
N GLU A 61 2.75 3.38 12.21
CA GLU A 61 1.92 3.15 13.41
C GLU A 61 2.35 1.87 14.14
N LEU A 62 2.65 0.81 13.38
CA LEU A 62 3.18 -0.46 13.89
C LEU A 62 4.67 -0.40 14.27
N ARG A 63 5.32 0.76 14.09
CA ARG A 63 6.74 1.00 14.40
C ARG A 63 7.69 0.04 13.69
N ILE A 64 7.33 -0.42 12.50
CA ILE A 64 8.15 -1.29 11.67
C ILE A 64 9.46 -0.57 11.31
N LYS A 65 10.60 -1.25 11.47
CA LYS A 65 11.93 -0.66 11.26
C LYS A 65 12.56 -1.01 9.91
N ILE A 66 12.20 -2.15 9.33
CA ILE A 66 12.71 -2.63 8.05
C ILE A 66 11.50 -3.10 7.24
N LEU A 67 11.23 -2.40 6.14
CA LEU A 67 10.09 -2.64 5.27
C LEU A 67 10.57 -2.74 3.82
N GLU A 68 10.19 -3.80 3.12
CA GLU A 68 10.31 -3.93 1.67
C GLU A 68 8.96 -3.58 1.05
N VAL A 69 8.93 -2.67 0.09
CA VAL A 69 7.69 -2.17 -0.53
C VAL A 69 7.60 -2.69 -1.96
N TYR A 70 6.44 -3.23 -2.32
CA TYR A 70 6.14 -3.81 -3.63
C TYR A 70 4.83 -3.23 -4.14
N GLY A 71 4.82 -2.81 -5.40
CA GLY A 71 3.64 -2.48 -6.18
C GLY A 71 3.83 -2.97 -7.62
N ASP A 72 2.81 -2.85 -8.45
CA ASP A 72 2.89 -3.15 -9.89
C ASP A 72 3.07 -1.88 -10.74
N SER A 73 2.84 -0.69 -10.16
CA SER A 73 3.07 0.59 -10.81
C SER A 73 4.55 0.97 -10.84
N ALA A 74 5.18 0.80 -12.00
CA ALA A 74 6.55 1.26 -12.26
C ALA A 74 6.73 2.76 -11.98
N LEU A 75 5.69 3.57 -12.19
CA LEU A 75 5.73 5.00 -11.89
C LEU A 75 5.88 5.27 -10.40
N VAL A 76 5.17 4.53 -9.54
CA VAL A 76 5.29 4.66 -8.08
C VAL A 76 6.63 4.12 -7.58
N ILE A 77 7.16 3.08 -8.23
CA ILE A 77 8.43 2.45 -7.85
C ILE A 77 9.65 3.31 -8.21
N TYR A 78 9.62 4.03 -9.34
CA TYR A 78 10.77 4.75 -9.90
C TYR A 78 10.71 6.29 -9.73
N GLN A 79 9.85 6.83 -8.87
CA GLN A 79 9.73 8.28 -8.65
C GLN A 79 10.80 8.88 -7.74
#